data_AF-A0A0L6WJU6-F1
#
_entry.id   AF-A0A0L6WJU6-F1
#
_cell.length_a   1.000
_cell.length_b   1.000
_cell.length_c   1.000
_cell.angle_alpha   90.00
_cell.angle_beta   90.00
_cell.angle_gamma   90.00
#
_symmetry.space_group_name_H-M   'P 1'
#
loop_
_entity.id
_entity.type
_entity.pdbx_description
1 polymer ?
#
loop_
_entity_poly.entity_id
_entity_poly.type
_entity_poly.pdbx_seq_one_letter_code
_entity_poly.pdbx_strand_id
1 'polypeptide(L)'
;MPHSATRVSPFYANKGYNPRLTLSLKDIPSHVAHKVTEDLRSLHQFLQDEIDTANQAYSKHADARRKPTPDWPPGTLVWLD
;
A
#
# COMPACT_ATOMS: atom_id res chain seq x y z
N MET A 1 -3.20 -8.56 -11.45
CA MET A 1 -2.68 -9.69 -12.24
C MET A 1 -1.34 -10.13 -11.65
N PRO A 2 -1.14 -11.43 -11.36
CA PRO A 2 0.12 -11.96 -10.86
C PRO A 2 1.19 -11.97 -11.96
N HIS A 3 2.45 -11.73 -11.60
CA HIS A 3 3.59 -11.82 -12.53
C HIS A 3 3.97 -13.29 -12.74
N SER A 4 4.33 -13.69 -13.98
CA SER A 4 4.59 -15.09 -14.35
C SER A 4 5.72 -15.74 -13.55
N ALA A 5 6.78 -14.99 -13.21
CA ALA A 5 7.93 -15.49 -12.47
C ALA A 5 7.69 -15.66 -10.95
N THR A 6 6.94 -14.74 -10.33
CA THR A 6 6.75 -14.71 -8.86
C THR A 6 5.38 -15.22 -8.43
N ARG A 7 4.44 -15.37 -9.38
CA ARG A 7 3.03 -15.74 -9.18
C ARG A 7 2.25 -14.84 -8.22
N VAL A 8 2.83 -13.72 -7.81
CA VAL A 8 2.19 -12.71 -6.96
C VAL A 8 2.12 -11.38 -7.70
N SER A 9 1.28 -10.45 -7.22
CA SER A 9 1.23 -9.11 -7.83
C SER A 9 2.58 -8.40 -7.63
N PRO A 10 3.02 -7.53 -8.55
CA PRO A 10 4.23 -6.73 -8.36
C PRO A 10 4.23 -5.94 -7.05
N PHE A 11 3.06 -5.46 -6.62
CA PHE A 11 2.90 -4.79 -5.34
C PHE A 11 3.20 -5.72 -4.16
N TYR A 12 2.63 -6.93 -4.18
CA TYR A 12 2.88 -7.93 -3.13
C TYR A 12 4.35 -8.38 -3.13
N ALA A 13 4.97 -8.54 -4.29
CA ALA A 13 6.39 -8.88 -4.39
C ALA A 13 7.29 -7.80 -3.75
N ASN A 14 6.94 -6.52 -3.91
CA ASN A 14 7.73 -5.41 -3.39
C ASN A 14 7.42 -5.07 -1.92
N LYS A 15 6.17 -5.23 -1.50
CA LYS A 15 5.67 -4.74 -0.20
C LYS A 15 5.30 -5.83 0.79
N GLY A 16 5.20 -7.09 0.35
CA GLY A 16 4.85 -8.23 1.21
C GLY A 16 3.37 -8.31 1.60
N TYR A 17 2.52 -7.38 1.15
CA TYR A 17 1.07 -7.38 1.41
C TYR A 17 0.28 -6.86 0.21
N ASN A 18 -1.02 -7.14 0.18
CA ASN A 18 -1.95 -6.62 -0.83
C ASN A 18 -2.86 -5.56 -0.18
N PRO A 19 -2.82 -4.29 -0.59
CA PRO A 19 -3.59 -3.21 0.03
C PRO A 19 -5.11 -3.36 -0.16
N ARG A 20 -5.55 -4.26 -1.06
CA ARG A 20 -6.96 -4.62 -1.24
C ARG A 20 -7.37 -5.88 -0.46
N LEU A 21 -6.58 -6.32 0.51
CA LEU A 21 -6.97 -7.44 1.37
C LEU A 21 -8.13 -6.98 2.27
N THR A 22 -9.36 -7.27 1.85
CA THR A 22 -10.56 -6.97 2.63
C THR A 22 -10.98 -8.21 3.39
N LEU A 23 -10.77 -8.21 4.72
CA LEU A 23 -11.23 -9.30 5.59
C LEU A 23 -12.73 -9.12 5.87
N SER A 24 -13.58 -9.92 5.24
CA SER A 24 -15.03 -9.95 5.49
C SER A 24 -15.37 -11.02 6.51
N LEU A 25 -16.06 -10.64 7.59
CA LEU A 25 -16.35 -11.53 8.74
C LEU A 25 -17.80 -12.04 8.78
N LYS A 26 -18.58 -11.83 7.72
CA LYS A 26 -20.04 -12.02 7.75
C LYS A 26 -20.49 -13.48 7.98
N ASP A 27 -19.67 -14.48 7.64
CA ASP A 27 -20.12 -15.88 7.55
C ASP A 27 -19.21 -16.89 8.29
N ILE A 28 -18.74 -16.55 9.50
CA ILE A 28 -17.87 -17.44 10.28
C ILE A 28 -18.68 -18.17 11.36
N PRO A 29 -19.02 -19.47 11.18
CA PRO A 29 -19.93 -20.19 12.08
C PRO A 29 -19.30 -20.59 13.43
N SER A 30 -17.98 -20.44 13.59
CA SER A 30 -17.25 -20.80 14.82
C SER A 30 -16.91 -19.55 15.65
N HIS A 31 -17.28 -19.55 16.93
CA HIS A 31 -16.96 -18.47 17.87
C HIS A 31 -15.45 -18.22 18.01
N VAL A 32 -14.65 -19.28 17.97
CA VAL A 32 -13.18 -19.19 18.02
C VAL A 32 -12.65 -18.56 16.74
N ALA A 33 -13.16 -18.97 15.58
CA ALA A 33 -12.77 -18.40 14.30
C ALA A 33 -13.18 -16.91 14.21
N HIS A 34 -14.35 -16.54 14.74
CA HIS A 34 -14.78 -15.14 14.81
C HIS A 34 -13.79 -14.29 15.62
N LYS A 35 -13.35 -14.76 16.79
CA LYS A 35 -12.37 -14.03 17.62
C LYS A 35 -11.03 -13.86 16.89
N VAL A 36 -10.50 -14.93 16.30
CA VAL A 36 -9.26 -14.87 15.51
C VAL A 36 -9.39 -13.88 14.35
N THR A 37 -10.56 -13.82 13.72
CA THR A 37 -10.77 -12.87 12.63
C THR A 37 -10.98 -11.42 13.06
N GLU A 38 -11.55 -11.18 14.25
CA GLU A 38 -11.57 -9.84 14.86
C GLU A 38 -10.14 -9.35 15.13
N ASP A 39 -9.30 -10.23 15.68
CA ASP A 39 -7.90 -9.94 15.96
C ASP A 39 -7.14 -9.63 14.64
N LEU A 40 -7.36 -10.44 13.59
CA LEU A 40 -6.77 -10.20 12.27
C LEU A 40 -7.24 -8.89 11.63
N ARG A 41 -8.52 -8.54 11.76
CA ARG A 41 -9.05 -7.27 11.24
C ARG A 41 -8.44 -6.08 11.98
N SER A 42 -8.35 -6.17 13.31
CA SER A 42 -7.75 -5.12 14.13
C SER A 42 -6.27 -4.94 13.81
N LEU A 43 -5.53 -6.05 13.67
CA LEU A 43 -4.14 -6.04 13.24
C LEU A 43 -3.97 -5.45 11.83
N HIS A 44 -4.83 -5.81 10.89
CA HIS A 44 -4.79 -5.29 9.53
C HIS A 44 -4.99 -3.77 9.51
N GLN A 45 -5.98 -3.26 10.24
CA GLN A 45 -6.25 -1.83 10.33
C GLN A 45 -5.04 -1.10 10.93
N PHE A 46 -4.50 -1.60 12.05
CA PHE A 46 -3.31 -1.05 12.68
C PHE A 46 -2.13 -0.95 11.70
N LEU A 47 -1.86 -2.02 10.93
CA LEU A 47 -0.79 -2.02 9.95
C LEU A 47 -1.02 -1.01 8.81
N GLN A 48 -2.26 -0.83 8.36
CA GLN A 48 -2.59 0.18 7.36
C GLN A 48 -2.28 1.59 7.87
N ASP A 49 -2.70 1.90 9.09
CA ASP A 49 -2.48 3.21 9.71
C ASP A 49 -0.99 3.54 9.90
N GLU A 50 -0.20 2.54 10.32
CA GLU A 50 1.27 2.67 10.46
C GLU A 50 1.95 2.87 9.10
N ILE A 51 1.53 2.14 8.06
CA ILE A 51 2.06 2.31 6.70
C ILE A 51 1.75 3.71 6.17
N ASP A 52 0.53 4.20 6.38
CA ASP A 52 0.13 5.53 5.94
C ASP A 52 0.92 6.61 6.67
N THR A 53 1.12 6.46 7.98
CA THR A 53 1.95 7.35 8.79
C THR A 53 3.40 7.37 8.30
N ALA A 54 3.99 6.20 8.05
CA ALA A 54 5.35 6.09 7.53
C ALA A 54 5.49 6.71 6.13
N ASN A 55 4.52 6.48 5.25
CA ASN A 55 4.50 7.08 3.91
C ASN A 55 4.41 8.61 3.97
N GLN A 56 3.59 9.17 4.86
CA GLN A 56 3.48 10.61 5.06
C GLN A 56 4.79 11.22 5.57
N ALA A 57 5.42 10.59 6.56
CA ALA A 57 6.72 11.01 7.09
C ALA A 57 7.80 10.97 6.00
N TYR A 58 7.83 9.90 5.20
CA TYR A 58 8.76 9.77 4.09
C TYR A 58 8.51 10.82 3.00
N SER A 59 7.25 11.06 2.62
CA SER A 59 6.88 12.10 1.64
C SER A 59 7.36 13.47 2.11
N LYS A 60 7.07 13.85 3.35
CA LYS A 60 7.50 15.15 3.91
C LYS A 60 9.00 15.37 3.77
N HIS A 61 9.80 14.34 4.07
CA HIS A 61 11.26 14.42 3.98
C HIS A 61 11.78 14.40 2.54
N ALA A 62 11.18 13.58 1.68
CA ALA A 62 11.52 13.52 0.26
C ALA A 62 11.17 14.84 -0.44
N ASP A 63 9.98 15.37 -0.20
CA ASP A 63 9.46 16.60 -0.81
C ASP A 63 10.26 17.82 -0.35
N ALA A 64 10.71 17.85 0.91
CA ALA A 64 11.62 18.90 1.40
C ALA A 64 12.97 18.93 0.67
N ARG A 65 13.42 17.80 0.11
CA ARG A 65 14.71 17.67 -0.59
C ARG A 65 14.59 17.70 -2.11
N ARG A 66 13.41 17.42 -2.65
CA ARG A 66 13.15 17.42 -4.09
C ARG A 66 12.92 18.86 -4.56
N LYS A 67 13.44 19.18 -5.75
CA LYS A 67 13.06 20.42 -6.42
C LYS A 67 11.58 20.32 -6.81
N PRO A 68 10.79 21.39 -6.68
CA PRO A 68 9.43 21.41 -7.17
C PRO A 68 9.42 21.10 -8.66
N THR A 69 8.43 20.33 -9.10
CA THR A 69 8.25 20.04 -10.52
C THR A 69 8.01 21.37 -11.25
N PRO A 70 8.85 21.74 -12.23
CA PRO A 70 8.60 22.91 -13.05
C PRO A 70 7.27 22.75 -13.81
N ASP A 71 6.63 23.86 -14.15
CA ASP A 71 5.46 23.81 -15.01
C ASP A 71 5.92 23.48 -16.44
N TRP A 72 5.38 22.40 -17.01
CA TRP A 72 5.74 21.88 -18.33
C TRP A 72 4.51 21.91 -19.24
N PRO A 73 4.18 23.06 -19.87
CA PRO A 73 3.06 23.14 -20.78
C PRO A 73 3.27 22.22 -21.99
N PRO A 74 2.18 21.78 -22.66
CA PRO A 74 2.27 20.96 -23.87
C PRO A 74 3.19 21.59 -24.91
N GLY A 75 4.13 20.81 -25.44
CA GLY A 75 5.14 21.27 -26.41
C GLY A 75 6.49 21.66 -25.79
N THR A 76 6.65 21.59 -24.47
CA THR A 76 7.95 21.86 -23.85
C THR A 76 8.95 20.75 -24.16
N LEU A 77 10.11 21.12 -24.69
CA LEU A 77 11.22 20.21 -24.92
C LEU A 77 11.97 20.01 -23.60
N VAL A 78 12.03 18.77 -23.15
CA VAL A 78 12.78 18.35 -21.96
C VAL A 78 13.84 17.33 -22.36
N TRP A 79 14.98 17.36 -21.67
CA TRP A 79 16.00 16.33 -21.81
C TRP A 79 15.52 15.05 -21.12
N LEU A 80 15.71 13.91 -21.78
CA LEU A 80 15.49 12.59 -21.20
C LEU A 80 16.84 12.09 -20.69
N ASP A 81 16.94 11.86 -19.39
CA ASP A 81 18.06 11.17 -18.75
C ASP A 81 17.87 9.64 -18.80
#